data_AF-A0AA88W8F5-F1
#
_entry.id   AF-A0AA88W8F5-F1
#
_cell.length_a   1.000
_cell.length_b   1.000
_cell.length_c   1.000
_cell.angle_alpha   90.00
_cell.angle_beta   90.00
_cell.angle_gamma   90.00
#
_symmetry.space_group_name_H-M   'P 1'
#
loop_
_entity.id
_entity.type
_entity.pdbx_description
1 polymer ?
#
loop_
_entity_poly.entity_id
_entity_poly.type
_entity_poly.pdbx_seq_one_letter_code
_entity_poly.pdbx_strand_id
1 'polypeptide(L)'
;MVIKLKNELMVTSYNTLDGRGAKIEITDGPCIMLEGVSHVIIHGLSIHDCTPGKPGMVRSSQEHVGHRLGSDGYAISVFAASNIWIDHCYLACYTDGLVDIIHASTGITVSNNYLTQHDKVMLLGHRDGYTADKVMKVTVVFNHFGPGLVQRMPRVRYGYAHVGNNKYDQWLMYAIGGSSNPTILSEGNYFMASNDPNTKEVTKRETEENSGFWKNWKWRSSKDVFVNGAYFVPSGMGSCAPLYSRSQIFSVAQGSLVPALTSNAGPLQCVADPNCASYRQTLTNCSKGFPNGSVRGKNGRIYVVADPSDDPNNPKPGTLRYGAIQSEPLWIVFENAMVLTLKNELMVNSYKTLDGRGANLQ
;
A
#
# COMPACT_ATOMS: atom_id res chain seq x y z
N MET A 1 16.55 6.81 8.32
CA MET A 1 17.02 5.46 7.93
C MET A 1 16.69 5.24 6.45
N VAL A 2 17.64 4.74 5.66
CA VAL A 2 17.43 4.44 4.23
C VAL A 2 17.71 2.96 4.00
N ILE A 3 16.81 2.27 3.30
CA ILE A 3 16.93 0.87 2.94
C ILE A 3 17.04 0.80 1.41
N LYS A 4 18.20 0.35 0.93
CA LYS A 4 18.47 0.10 -0.48
C LYS A 4 18.50 -1.39 -0.73
N LEU A 5 17.66 -1.84 -1.64
CA LEU A 5 17.38 -3.24 -1.89
C LEU A 5 18.05 -3.66 -3.20
N LYS A 6 18.76 -4.78 -3.23
CA LYS A 6 19.20 -5.37 -4.50
C LYS A 6 18.14 -6.27 -5.16
N ASN A 7 17.25 -6.82 -4.34
CA ASN A 7 16.06 -7.61 -4.67
C ASN A 7 14.98 -7.31 -3.63
N GLU A 8 13.75 -7.74 -3.88
CA GLU A 8 12.55 -7.38 -3.14
C GLU A 8 12.66 -7.61 -1.62
N LEU A 9 11.95 -6.78 -0.85
CA LEU A 9 11.66 -7.05 0.55
C LEU A 9 10.39 -7.90 0.61
N MET A 10 10.58 -9.20 0.83
CA MET A 10 9.48 -10.15 0.98
C MET A 10 8.99 -10.16 2.43
N VAL A 11 7.73 -9.81 2.63
CA VAL A 11 7.15 -9.80 3.98
C VAL A 11 6.13 -10.93 4.09
N THR A 12 6.40 -11.89 4.98
CA THR A 12 5.47 -13.00 5.21
C THR A 12 4.28 -12.58 6.08
N SER A 13 3.38 -13.52 6.38
CA SER A 13 2.18 -13.25 7.17
C SER A 13 2.46 -12.71 8.58
N TYR A 14 1.49 -12.01 9.17
CA TYR A 14 1.54 -11.52 10.55
C TYR A 14 2.71 -10.60 10.87
N ASN A 15 3.00 -9.67 9.97
CA ASN A 15 4.09 -8.71 10.11
C ASN A 15 3.59 -7.26 10.15
N THR A 16 4.38 -6.39 10.78
CA THR A 16 4.19 -4.94 10.77
C THR A 16 5.48 -4.27 10.35
N LEU A 17 5.44 -3.43 9.32
CA LEU A 17 6.47 -2.44 9.05
C LEU A 17 5.97 -1.09 9.57
N ASP A 18 6.65 -0.53 10.57
CA ASP A 18 6.24 0.66 11.32
C ASP A 18 7.29 1.77 11.22
N GLY A 19 6.97 2.79 10.42
CA GLY A 19 7.75 4.00 10.23
C GLY A 19 7.35 5.17 11.12
N ARG A 20 6.50 4.98 12.14
CA ARG A 20 6.25 6.07 13.10
C ARG A 20 7.56 6.50 13.75
N GLY A 21 7.62 7.74 14.24
CA GLY A 21 8.77 8.28 15.00
C GLY A 21 10.11 8.31 14.26
N ALA A 22 10.18 7.95 12.97
CA ALA A 22 11.40 8.00 12.17
C ALA A 22 11.11 8.16 10.68
N LYS A 23 12.00 8.85 9.98
CA LYS A 23 12.01 8.89 8.52
C LYS A 23 12.61 7.59 8.00
N ILE A 24 11.78 6.70 7.46
CA ILE A 24 12.20 5.47 6.80
C ILE A 24 11.94 5.59 5.29
N GLU A 25 12.99 5.42 4.51
CA GLU A 25 12.95 5.45 3.04
C GLU A 25 13.35 4.08 2.49
N ILE A 26 12.53 3.48 1.62
CA ILE A 26 12.87 2.31 0.79
C ILE A 26 13.00 2.81 -0.65
N THR A 27 14.20 2.70 -1.21
CA THR A 27 14.53 3.36 -2.48
C THR A 27 15.73 2.74 -3.21
N ASP A 28 16.00 3.22 -4.43
CA ASP A 28 17.13 2.84 -5.28
C ASP A 28 17.25 1.32 -5.53
N GLY A 29 16.11 0.65 -5.73
CA GLY A 29 16.07 -0.80 -5.85
C GLY A 29 14.65 -1.36 -5.95
N PRO A 30 14.49 -2.69 -6.00
CA PRO A 30 13.18 -3.33 -5.89
C PRO A 30 12.58 -3.05 -4.53
N CYS A 31 11.26 -2.96 -4.41
CA CYS A 31 10.61 -2.53 -3.16
C CYS A 31 9.89 -3.70 -2.46
N ILE A 32 8.63 -3.55 -2.06
CA ILE A 32 7.96 -4.51 -1.17
C ILE A 32 7.12 -5.50 -1.98
N MET A 33 7.23 -6.80 -1.65
CA MET A 33 6.38 -7.85 -2.19
C MET A 33 5.69 -8.65 -1.08
N LEU A 34 4.38 -8.84 -1.25
CA LEU A 34 3.48 -9.60 -0.39
C LEU A 34 2.85 -10.74 -1.21
N GLU A 35 3.44 -11.93 -1.19
CA GLU A 35 3.03 -13.07 -2.02
C GLU A 35 2.46 -14.21 -1.17
N GLY A 36 1.16 -14.54 -1.31
CA GLY A 36 0.53 -15.67 -0.61
C GLY A 36 0.40 -15.47 0.91
N VAL A 37 0.35 -14.22 1.36
CA VAL A 37 0.44 -13.85 2.78
C VAL A 37 -0.86 -13.26 3.32
N SER A 38 -0.97 -13.19 4.64
CA SER A 38 -2.05 -12.46 5.28
C SER A 38 -1.65 -11.69 6.53
N HIS A 39 -2.48 -10.74 6.93
CA HIS A 39 -2.34 -9.99 8.18
C HIS A 39 -1.09 -9.10 8.25
N VAL A 40 -0.74 -8.43 7.16
CA VAL A 40 0.41 -7.51 7.08
C VAL A 40 -0.03 -6.04 7.20
N ILE A 41 0.73 -5.25 7.94
CA ILE A 41 0.59 -3.79 8.02
C ILE A 41 1.87 -3.15 7.48
N ILE A 42 1.70 -2.20 6.57
CA ILE A 42 2.76 -1.31 6.09
C ILE A 42 2.33 0.10 6.47
N HIS A 43 3.07 0.74 7.39
CA HIS A 43 2.66 2.01 7.96
C HIS A 43 3.82 2.99 8.06
N GLY A 44 3.61 4.24 7.62
CA GLY A 44 4.57 5.33 7.88
C GLY A 44 5.86 5.28 7.04
N LEU A 45 5.89 4.55 5.93
CA LEU A 45 7.08 4.41 5.09
C LEU A 45 7.08 5.40 3.91
N SER A 46 8.25 5.89 3.54
CA SER A 46 8.46 6.54 2.24
C SER A 46 9.04 5.52 1.27
N ILE A 47 8.34 5.24 0.17
CA ILE A 47 8.76 4.27 -0.84
C ILE A 47 8.80 4.99 -2.18
N HIS A 48 9.99 5.12 -2.76
CA HIS A 48 10.20 5.91 -3.96
C HIS A 48 11.38 5.41 -4.78
N ASP A 49 11.43 5.78 -6.06
CA ASP A 49 12.50 5.40 -6.99
C ASP A 49 12.74 3.87 -7.05
N CYS A 50 11.65 3.10 -6.98
CA CYS A 50 11.72 1.64 -7.10
C CYS A 50 12.13 1.24 -8.52
N THR A 51 13.05 0.28 -8.63
CA THR A 51 13.56 -0.24 -9.91
C THR A 51 13.35 -1.75 -10.03
N PRO A 52 13.23 -2.30 -11.25
CA PRO A 52 13.11 -3.74 -11.47
C PRO A 52 14.16 -4.59 -10.73
N GLY A 53 13.72 -5.69 -10.14
CA GLY A 53 14.59 -6.70 -9.51
C GLY A 53 15.25 -7.61 -10.52
N LYS A 54 16.44 -8.13 -10.18
CA LYS A 54 17.18 -9.04 -11.07
C LYS A 54 16.91 -10.49 -10.68
N PRO A 55 16.81 -11.42 -11.65
CA PRO A 55 16.69 -12.84 -11.32
C PRO A 55 17.92 -13.32 -10.56
N GLY A 56 17.75 -14.27 -9.65
CA GLY A 56 18.84 -14.73 -8.79
C GLY A 56 18.44 -15.77 -7.76
N MET A 57 19.45 -16.31 -7.07
CA MET A 57 19.24 -17.20 -5.92
C MET A 57 18.94 -16.39 -4.68
N VAL A 58 17.93 -16.80 -3.94
CA VAL A 58 17.31 -16.07 -2.84
C VAL A 58 17.14 -17.01 -1.66
N ARG A 59 17.69 -16.62 -0.50
CA ARG A 59 17.52 -17.37 0.74
C ARG A 59 16.20 -16.98 1.39
N SER A 60 15.27 -17.93 1.49
CA SER A 60 13.96 -17.67 2.10
C SER A 60 13.81 -18.14 3.55
N SER A 61 14.75 -18.94 4.05
CA SER A 61 14.84 -19.35 5.46
C SER A 61 16.29 -19.70 5.82
N GLN A 62 16.56 -20.12 7.05
CA GLN A 62 17.90 -20.63 7.42
C GLN A 62 18.32 -21.81 6.52
N GLU A 63 17.36 -22.62 6.06
CA GLU A 63 17.61 -23.87 5.35
C GLU A 63 17.29 -23.81 3.84
N HIS A 64 16.50 -22.83 3.38
CA HIS A 64 16.04 -22.78 1.99
C HIS A 64 16.67 -21.63 1.19
N VAL A 65 17.19 -21.98 0.01
CA VAL A 65 17.58 -21.04 -1.05
C VAL A 65 16.94 -21.47 -2.37
N GLY A 66 16.15 -20.59 -2.99
CA GLY A 66 15.45 -20.84 -4.26
C GLY A 66 15.81 -19.82 -5.34
N HIS A 67 15.45 -20.09 -6.60
CA HIS A 67 15.64 -19.16 -7.71
C HIS A 67 14.40 -18.28 -7.93
N ARG A 68 14.58 -16.99 -8.12
CA ARG A 68 13.51 -16.01 -8.41
C ARG A 68 13.75 -15.31 -9.75
N LEU A 69 12.66 -14.90 -10.40
CA LEU A 69 12.64 -14.39 -11.78
C LEU A 69 12.79 -12.86 -11.92
N GLY A 70 13.10 -12.14 -10.83
CA GLY A 70 13.10 -10.68 -10.77
C GLY A 70 11.68 -10.08 -10.65
N SER A 71 11.58 -8.75 -10.64
CA SER A 71 10.31 -8.00 -10.58
C SER A 71 10.29 -6.81 -11.50
N ASP A 72 9.09 -6.32 -11.80
CA ASP A 72 8.86 -5.17 -12.68
C ASP A 72 9.14 -3.80 -11.99
N GLY A 73 9.44 -3.79 -10.68
CA GLY A 73 9.80 -2.56 -9.96
C GLY A 73 8.63 -1.80 -9.32
N TYR A 74 7.56 -2.50 -8.91
CA TYR A 74 6.47 -1.89 -8.17
C TYR A 74 6.92 -1.38 -6.79
N ALA A 75 6.23 -0.37 -6.23
CA ALA A 75 6.49 0.08 -4.86
C ALA A 75 5.99 -0.95 -3.83
N ILE A 76 4.74 -1.40 -3.98
CA ILE A 76 4.12 -2.45 -3.18
C ILE A 76 3.33 -3.40 -4.08
N SER A 77 3.75 -4.66 -4.18
CA SER A 77 3.02 -5.72 -4.87
C SER A 77 2.31 -6.64 -3.88
N VAL A 78 1.01 -6.89 -4.10
CA VAL A 78 0.15 -7.74 -3.29
C VAL A 78 -0.46 -8.84 -4.17
N PHE A 79 -0.02 -10.07 -3.97
CA PHE A 79 -0.33 -11.22 -4.82
C PHE A 79 -0.94 -12.35 -3.99
N ALA A 80 -2.13 -12.81 -4.35
CA ALA A 80 -2.82 -13.90 -3.66
C ALA A 80 -2.86 -13.75 -2.12
N ALA A 81 -3.06 -12.53 -1.65
CA ALA A 81 -2.93 -12.17 -0.24
C ALA A 81 -4.24 -11.64 0.35
N SER A 82 -4.37 -11.72 1.67
CA SER A 82 -5.58 -11.24 2.36
C SER A 82 -5.27 -10.45 3.61
N ASN A 83 -6.17 -9.54 3.99
CA ASN A 83 -6.00 -8.75 5.22
C ASN A 83 -4.67 -8.00 5.21
N ILE A 84 -4.52 -7.02 4.30
CA ILE A 84 -3.36 -6.13 4.19
C ILE A 84 -3.81 -4.67 4.42
N TRP A 85 -3.02 -3.93 5.21
CA TRP A 85 -3.24 -2.50 5.47
C TRP A 85 -2.03 -1.70 5.02
N ILE A 86 -2.22 -0.80 4.06
CA ILE A 86 -1.20 0.15 3.59
C ILE A 86 -1.64 1.53 4.05
N ASP A 87 -0.93 2.09 5.03
CA ASP A 87 -1.39 3.27 5.75
C ASP A 87 -0.31 4.34 5.93
N HIS A 88 -0.64 5.61 5.79
CA HIS A 88 0.31 6.71 6.07
C HIS A 88 1.66 6.55 5.33
N CYS A 89 1.66 6.03 4.11
CA CYS A 89 2.87 5.89 3.30
C CYS A 89 2.99 7.03 2.28
N TYR A 90 4.22 7.38 1.93
CA TYR A 90 4.54 8.23 0.79
C TYR A 90 4.96 7.34 -0.38
N LEU A 91 4.33 7.49 -1.54
CA LEU A 91 4.57 6.65 -2.71
C LEU A 91 4.81 7.51 -3.96
N ALA A 92 6.02 7.44 -4.54
CA ALA A 92 6.38 8.14 -5.76
C ALA A 92 7.51 7.41 -6.51
N CYS A 93 7.19 6.71 -7.60
CA CYS A 93 8.15 5.92 -8.38
C CYS A 93 8.13 6.38 -9.84
N TYR A 94 9.07 5.93 -10.67
CA TYR A 94 9.12 6.31 -12.10
C TYR A 94 8.99 5.14 -13.08
N THR A 95 9.02 3.89 -12.60
CA THR A 95 9.21 2.70 -13.45
C THR A 95 7.90 2.05 -13.92
N ASP A 96 7.22 1.25 -13.10
CA ASP A 96 5.95 0.60 -13.49
C ASP A 96 4.72 1.06 -12.72
N GLY A 97 4.28 0.35 -11.67
CA GLY A 97 3.12 0.75 -10.84
C GLY A 97 3.47 1.04 -9.38
N LEU A 98 2.70 1.88 -8.68
CA LEU A 98 2.94 2.08 -7.23
C LEU A 98 2.38 0.90 -6.42
N VAL A 99 1.08 0.64 -6.55
CA VAL A 99 0.39 -0.39 -5.77
C VAL A 99 -0.31 -1.35 -6.72
N ASP A 100 0.08 -2.62 -6.71
CA ASP A 100 -0.56 -3.66 -7.51
C ASP A 100 -1.20 -4.72 -6.60
N ILE A 101 -2.51 -4.92 -6.70
CA ILE A 101 -3.28 -5.85 -5.87
C ILE A 101 -4.00 -6.83 -6.79
N ILE A 102 -3.50 -8.06 -6.86
CA ILE A 102 -3.84 -9.01 -7.94
C ILE A 102 -3.99 -10.44 -7.41
N HIS A 103 -4.39 -11.35 -8.28
CA HIS A 103 -4.50 -12.79 -8.01
C HIS A 103 -5.46 -13.13 -6.86
N ALA A 104 -6.69 -12.65 -6.94
CA ALA A 104 -7.75 -12.88 -5.96
C ALA A 104 -7.44 -12.33 -4.55
N SER A 105 -6.51 -11.37 -4.46
CA SER A 105 -6.24 -10.68 -3.20
C SER A 105 -7.48 -9.95 -2.67
N THR A 106 -7.75 -10.01 -1.36
CA THR A 106 -9.01 -9.49 -0.81
C THR A 106 -8.93 -9.05 0.65
N GLY A 107 -9.82 -8.15 1.07
CA GLY A 107 -9.79 -7.58 2.41
C GLY A 107 -8.61 -6.64 2.60
N ILE A 108 -8.38 -5.76 1.62
CA ILE A 108 -7.26 -4.84 1.59
C ILE A 108 -7.76 -3.41 1.85
N THR A 109 -7.06 -2.67 2.71
CA THR A 109 -7.32 -1.25 2.95
C THR A 109 -6.09 -0.44 2.60
N VAL A 110 -6.25 0.58 1.77
CA VAL A 110 -5.23 1.56 1.43
C VAL A 110 -5.71 2.92 1.95
N SER A 111 -5.07 3.44 3.00
CA SER A 111 -5.53 4.65 3.68
C SER A 111 -4.48 5.67 4.05
N ASN A 112 -4.87 6.94 4.12
CA ASN A 112 -4.01 8.03 4.58
C ASN A 112 -2.66 8.15 3.84
N ASN A 113 -2.53 7.61 2.62
CA ASN A 113 -1.28 7.65 1.88
C ASN A 113 -1.20 8.94 1.06
N TYR A 114 0.02 9.45 0.85
CA TYR A 114 0.30 10.51 -0.13
C TYR A 114 0.98 9.88 -1.35
N LEU A 115 0.30 9.92 -2.49
CA LEU A 115 0.80 9.37 -3.75
C LEU A 115 0.99 10.51 -4.74
N THR A 116 2.12 10.56 -5.46
CA THR A 116 2.41 11.66 -6.40
C THR A 116 3.39 11.23 -7.48
N GLN A 117 3.52 12.02 -8.55
CA GLN A 117 4.55 11.90 -9.58
C GLN A 117 4.69 10.49 -10.19
N HIS A 118 3.60 9.94 -10.73
CA HIS A 118 3.61 8.57 -11.26
C HIS A 118 2.52 8.35 -12.31
N ASP A 119 2.79 7.49 -13.30
CA ASP A 119 1.80 7.17 -14.33
C ASP A 119 0.73 6.19 -13.83
N LYS A 120 1.12 4.96 -13.50
CA LYS A 120 0.20 3.84 -13.22
C LYS A 120 0.04 3.62 -11.72
N VAL A 121 -0.79 4.42 -11.07
CA VAL A 121 -0.82 4.51 -9.59
C VAL A 121 -1.22 3.22 -8.89
N MET A 122 -2.44 2.73 -9.11
CA MET A 122 -3.00 1.62 -8.35
C MET A 122 -3.82 0.71 -9.25
N LEU A 123 -3.35 -0.52 -9.41
CA LEU A 123 -4.02 -1.55 -10.21
C LEU A 123 -4.64 -2.60 -9.29
N LEU A 124 -5.94 -2.83 -9.47
CA LEU A 124 -6.72 -3.82 -8.73
C LEU A 124 -7.21 -4.87 -9.73
N GLY A 125 -6.51 -6.00 -9.79
CA GLY A 125 -6.71 -7.07 -10.76
C GLY A 125 -5.94 -6.86 -12.07
N HIS A 126 -5.13 -7.85 -12.47
CA HIS A 126 -4.11 -7.69 -13.51
C HIS A 126 -4.60 -7.97 -14.95
N ARG A 127 -5.56 -8.90 -15.12
CA ARG A 127 -5.93 -9.45 -16.43
C ARG A 127 -7.44 -9.56 -16.62
N ASP A 128 -7.91 -9.17 -17.80
CA ASP A 128 -9.33 -9.10 -18.14
C ASP A 128 -10.06 -10.45 -18.20
N GLY A 129 -9.32 -11.57 -18.19
CA GLY A 129 -9.86 -12.94 -18.16
C GLY A 129 -9.63 -13.68 -16.84
N TYR A 130 -9.01 -13.06 -15.84
CA TYR A 130 -8.72 -13.70 -14.56
C TYR A 130 -9.91 -13.57 -13.60
N THR A 131 -10.91 -14.42 -13.81
CA THR A 131 -12.22 -14.32 -13.12
C THR A 131 -12.17 -14.56 -11.61
N ALA A 132 -11.09 -15.12 -11.07
CA ALA A 132 -10.90 -15.28 -9.63
C ALA A 132 -10.84 -13.92 -8.90
N ASP A 133 -10.48 -12.83 -9.58
CA ASP A 133 -10.49 -11.46 -9.01
C ASP A 133 -11.90 -10.97 -8.63
N LYS A 134 -12.98 -11.69 -8.97
CA LYS A 134 -14.34 -11.36 -8.49
C LYS A 134 -14.48 -11.36 -6.97
N VAL A 135 -13.61 -12.08 -6.25
CA VAL A 135 -13.62 -12.12 -4.78
C VAL A 135 -12.92 -10.90 -4.14
N MET A 136 -12.19 -10.12 -4.95
CA MET A 136 -11.42 -8.98 -4.48
C MET A 136 -12.34 -7.91 -3.90
N LYS A 137 -11.98 -7.44 -2.71
CA LYS A 137 -12.61 -6.31 -2.02
C LYS A 137 -11.53 -5.42 -1.47
N VAL A 138 -11.48 -4.18 -1.97
CA VAL A 138 -10.49 -3.17 -1.58
C VAL A 138 -11.20 -1.90 -1.12
N THR A 139 -10.73 -1.32 -0.03
CA THR A 139 -11.15 -0.01 0.46
C THR A 139 -10.00 0.98 0.26
N VAL A 140 -10.24 2.05 -0.49
CA VAL A 140 -9.30 3.14 -0.75
C VAL A 140 -9.87 4.38 -0.08
N VAL A 141 -9.28 4.83 1.03
CA VAL A 141 -9.90 5.88 1.86
C VAL A 141 -8.90 6.87 2.46
N PHE A 142 -9.25 8.17 2.50
CA PHE A 142 -8.40 9.22 3.09
C PHE A 142 -7.02 9.40 2.42
N ASN A 143 -6.80 8.85 1.23
CA ASN A 143 -5.56 9.07 0.51
C ASN A 143 -5.58 10.45 -0.14
N HIS A 144 -4.40 11.03 -0.27
CA HIS A 144 -4.17 12.21 -1.08
C HIS A 144 -3.40 11.80 -2.34
N PHE A 145 -4.13 11.75 -3.45
CA PHE A 145 -3.58 11.62 -4.80
C PHE A 145 -3.14 13.01 -5.26
N GLY A 146 -1.85 13.29 -5.06
CA GLY A 146 -1.20 14.57 -5.35
C GLY A 146 -1.00 14.82 -6.85
N PRO A 147 -0.39 15.98 -7.19
CA PRO A 147 -0.14 16.36 -8.58
C PRO A 147 0.84 15.40 -9.28
N GLY A 148 0.85 15.45 -10.61
CA GLY A 148 1.75 14.63 -11.44
C GLY A 148 1.33 13.16 -11.55
N LEU A 149 0.13 12.80 -11.10
CA LEU A 149 -0.44 11.48 -11.31
C LEU A 149 -1.19 11.41 -12.63
N VAL A 150 -0.92 10.38 -13.45
CA VAL A 150 -1.57 10.26 -14.76
C VAL A 150 -2.90 9.52 -14.65
N GLN A 151 -2.89 8.31 -14.08
CA GLN A 151 -4.05 7.41 -14.11
C GLN A 151 -4.09 6.36 -12.98
N ARG A 152 -5.18 5.60 -12.95
CA ARG A 152 -5.36 4.39 -12.11
C ARG A 152 -5.42 4.68 -10.60
N MET A 153 -6.36 5.51 -10.16
CA MET A 153 -6.54 5.88 -8.74
C MET A 153 -7.93 5.50 -8.17
N PRO A 154 -8.39 4.23 -8.24
CA PRO A 154 -7.72 3.05 -8.78
C PRO A 154 -8.16 2.69 -10.22
N ARG A 155 -7.48 1.72 -10.85
CA ARG A 155 -8.01 0.97 -12.00
C ARG A 155 -8.40 -0.45 -11.58
N VAL A 156 -9.67 -0.81 -11.76
CA VAL A 156 -10.26 -2.03 -11.18
C VAL A 156 -10.70 -3.03 -12.24
N ARG A 157 -10.53 -4.32 -11.96
CA ARG A 157 -11.10 -5.42 -12.73
C ARG A 157 -11.87 -6.40 -11.87
N TYR A 158 -13.05 -6.82 -12.33
CA TYR A 158 -13.97 -7.78 -11.71
C TYR A 158 -14.48 -7.47 -10.30
N GLY A 159 -13.59 -7.31 -9.33
CA GLY A 159 -13.92 -7.18 -7.90
C GLY A 159 -14.60 -5.87 -7.53
N TYR A 160 -14.51 -5.57 -6.25
CA TYR A 160 -15.16 -4.44 -5.61
C TYR A 160 -14.13 -3.43 -5.05
N ALA A 161 -14.32 -2.15 -5.37
CA ALA A 161 -13.59 -1.05 -4.76
C ALA A 161 -14.56 -0.05 -4.11
N HIS A 162 -14.38 0.19 -2.81
CA HIS A 162 -14.97 1.36 -2.14
C HIS A 162 -13.92 2.46 -2.07
N VAL A 163 -14.18 3.57 -2.76
CA VAL A 163 -13.30 4.72 -2.89
C VAL A 163 -13.93 5.87 -2.12
N GLY A 164 -13.49 6.07 -0.87
CA GLY A 164 -14.16 6.97 0.07
C GLY A 164 -13.27 8.12 0.57
N ASN A 165 -13.77 9.36 0.63
CA ASN A 165 -13.04 10.49 1.25
C ASN A 165 -11.57 10.67 0.82
N ASN A 166 -11.22 10.41 -0.44
CA ASN A 166 -9.89 10.67 -0.99
C ASN A 166 -9.85 12.04 -1.69
N LYS A 167 -8.68 12.69 -1.64
CA LYS A 167 -8.40 13.93 -2.36
C LYS A 167 -7.67 13.64 -3.66
N TYR A 168 -8.10 14.24 -4.75
CA TYR A 168 -7.50 14.11 -6.07
C TYR A 168 -7.11 15.48 -6.63
N ASP A 169 -5.82 15.67 -6.85
CA ASP A 169 -5.25 16.90 -7.38
C ASP A 169 -4.77 16.68 -8.82
N GLN A 170 -5.53 17.21 -9.79
CA GLN A 170 -5.09 17.45 -11.16
C GLN A 170 -4.52 16.21 -11.89
N TRP A 171 -5.31 15.14 -11.98
CA TRP A 171 -4.92 13.97 -12.78
C TRP A 171 -4.69 14.32 -14.26
N LEU A 172 -3.79 13.60 -14.92
CA LEU A 172 -3.38 13.90 -16.30
C LEU A 172 -4.09 13.04 -17.37
N MET A 173 -4.88 12.04 -16.98
CA MET A 173 -5.68 11.24 -17.92
C MET A 173 -7.07 10.90 -17.37
N TYR A 174 -7.15 10.13 -16.28
CA TYR A 174 -8.38 9.85 -15.53
C TYR A 174 -8.04 9.52 -14.08
N ALA A 175 -8.98 9.70 -13.15
CA ALA A 175 -8.78 9.30 -11.77
C ALA A 175 -9.18 7.84 -11.55
N ILE A 176 -10.45 7.50 -11.76
CA ILE A 176 -11.02 6.17 -11.45
C ILE A 176 -11.30 5.42 -12.75
N GLY A 177 -10.82 4.19 -12.89
CA GLY A 177 -11.02 3.42 -14.12
C GLY A 177 -11.23 1.93 -13.91
N GLY A 178 -11.45 1.21 -15.00
CA GLY A 178 -11.59 -0.24 -14.93
C GLY A 178 -12.02 -0.92 -16.22
N SER A 179 -11.88 -2.24 -16.22
CA SER A 179 -12.31 -3.17 -17.28
C SER A 179 -12.92 -4.43 -16.67
N SER A 180 -13.62 -5.25 -17.46
CA SER A 180 -14.20 -6.52 -17.00
C SER A 180 -15.20 -6.40 -15.84
N ASN A 181 -16.12 -5.44 -15.91
CA ASN A 181 -17.28 -5.31 -15.01
C ASN A 181 -16.94 -5.24 -13.50
N PRO A 182 -16.06 -4.32 -13.06
CA PRO A 182 -15.85 -4.10 -11.64
C PRO A 182 -17.03 -3.35 -11.02
N THR A 183 -17.23 -3.50 -9.72
CA THR A 183 -18.13 -2.63 -8.95
C THR A 183 -17.31 -1.56 -8.23
N ILE A 184 -17.65 -0.29 -8.47
CA ILE A 184 -16.94 0.85 -7.88
C ILE A 184 -17.96 1.77 -7.19
N LEU A 185 -17.78 1.98 -5.90
CA LEU A 185 -18.50 2.99 -5.14
C LEU A 185 -17.53 4.14 -4.83
N SER A 186 -17.72 5.28 -5.49
CA SER A 186 -17.12 6.56 -5.13
C SER A 186 -18.04 7.26 -4.13
N GLU A 187 -17.53 7.54 -2.92
CA GLU A 187 -18.31 8.20 -1.88
C GLU A 187 -17.52 9.30 -1.16
N GLY A 188 -18.00 10.55 -1.22
CA GLY A 188 -17.46 11.65 -0.45
C GLY A 188 -16.03 12.04 -0.80
N ASN A 189 -15.57 11.82 -2.03
CA ASN A 189 -14.25 12.23 -2.52
C ASN A 189 -14.24 13.71 -2.94
N TYR A 190 -13.05 14.28 -3.07
CA TYR A 190 -12.84 15.64 -3.58
C TYR A 190 -11.97 15.60 -4.82
N PHE A 191 -12.57 15.90 -5.97
CA PHE A 191 -11.93 15.87 -7.28
C PHE A 191 -11.66 17.28 -7.79
N MET A 192 -10.40 17.68 -7.83
CA MET A 192 -9.95 18.89 -8.51
C MET A 192 -9.34 18.51 -9.85
N ALA A 193 -10.09 18.69 -10.95
CA ALA A 193 -9.55 18.41 -12.28
C ALA A 193 -8.40 19.36 -12.64
N SER A 194 -7.50 18.91 -13.52
CA SER A 194 -6.48 19.77 -14.12
C SER A 194 -7.12 20.86 -15.00
N ASN A 195 -6.34 21.84 -15.46
CA ASN A 195 -6.84 22.87 -16.37
C ASN A 195 -7.06 22.38 -17.80
N ASP A 196 -6.56 21.19 -18.16
CA ASP A 196 -6.77 20.59 -19.47
C ASP A 196 -8.26 20.21 -19.66
N PRO A 197 -8.94 20.69 -20.72
CA PRO A 197 -10.32 20.32 -21.02
C PRO A 197 -10.51 18.82 -21.31
N ASN A 198 -9.46 18.08 -21.65
CA ASN A 198 -9.52 16.65 -21.95
C ASN A 198 -9.45 15.76 -20.69
N THR A 199 -9.14 16.33 -19.52
CA THR A 199 -8.98 15.58 -18.26
C THR A 199 -10.05 15.94 -17.23
N LYS A 200 -11.28 16.21 -17.68
CA LYS A 200 -12.40 16.60 -16.81
C LYS A 200 -13.20 15.41 -16.30
N GLU A 201 -13.30 14.36 -17.11
CA GLU A 201 -13.96 13.14 -16.66
C GLU A 201 -13.09 12.41 -15.63
N VAL A 202 -13.66 12.18 -14.44
CA VAL A 202 -13.04 11.39 -13.38
C VAL A 202 -12.90 9.93 -13.80
N THR A 203 -13.87 9.43 -14.56
CA THR A 203 -14.05 8.02 -14.90
C THR A 203 -13.45 7.64 -16.25
N LYS A 204 -12.86 6.44 -16.36
CA LYS A 204 -12.52 5.83 -17.65
C LYS A 204 -12.83 4.34 -17.71
N ARG A 205 -13.68 3.95 -18.66
CA ARG A 205 -13.98 2.55 -18.97
C ARG A 205 -13.04 2.06 -20.04
N GLU A 206 -12.28 1.02 -19.72
CA GLU A 206 -11.40 0.33 -20.67
C GLU A 206 -12.21 -0.78 -21.34
N THR A 207 -12.91 -0.43 -22.42
CA THR A 207 -13.71 -1.35 -23.24
C THR A 207 -13.55 -1.03 -24.72
N GLU A 208 -13.85 -1.99 -25.59
CA GLU A 208 -14.01 -1.70 -27.02
C GLU A 208 -15.06 -0.61 -27.25
N GLU A 209 -14.73 0.34 -28.12
CA GLU A 209 -15.63 1.41 -28.54
C GLU A 209 -16.93 0.80 -29.09
N ASN A 210 -18.08 1.37 -28.70
CA ASN A 210 -19.43 0.95 -29.09
C ASN A 210 -19.96 -0.36 -28.48
N SER A 211 -19.22 -1.03 -27.60
CA SER A 211 -19.69 -2.28 -26.98
C SER A 211 -20.94 -2.11 -26.09
N GLY A 212 -21.13 -0.93 -25.48
CA GLY A 212 -22.31 -0.58 -24.65
C GLY A 212 -22.47 -1.38 -23.35
N PHE A 213 -21.79 -2.52 -23.21
CA PHE A 213 -21.86 -3.43 -22.06
C PHE A 213 -21.46 -2.77 -20.75
N TRP A 214 -20.58 -1.76 -20.79
CA TRP A 214 -20.16 -1.04 -19.59
C TRP A 214 -21.31 -0.31 -18.89
N LYS A 215 -22.41 0.01 -19.58
CA LYS A 215 -23.58 0.66 -18.97
C LYS A 215 -24.21 -0.18 -17.86
N ASN A 216 -23.99 -1.49 -17.86
CA ASN A 216 -24.44 -2.40 -16.82
C ASN A 216 -23.48 -2.48 -15.62
N TRP A 217 -22.26 -1.94 -15.74
CA TRP A 217 -21.26 -1.97 -14.68
C TRP A 217 -21.64 -0.99 -13.58
N LYS A 218 -21.54 -1.45 -12.34
CA LYS A 218 -22.01 -0.75 -11.15
C LYS A 218 -21.01 0.29 -10.67
N TRP A 219 -21.08 1.50 -11.24
CA TRP A 219 -20.21 2.62 -10.90
C TRP A 219 -21.06 3.76 -10.36
N ARG A 220 -20.89 4.10 -9.09
CA ARG A 220 -21.69 5.12 -8.40
C ARG A 220 -20.81 6.19 -7.78
N SER A 221 -21.36 7.40 -7.73
CA SER A 221 -20.80 8.58 -7.07
C SER A 221 -21.86 9.10 -6.10
N SER A 222 -21.47 9.43 -4.87
CA SER A 222 -22.35 9.96 -3.83
C SER A 222 -21.55 10.89 -2.92
N LYS A 223 -22.08 12.05 -2.52
CA LYS A 223 -21.39 13.06 -1.67
C LYS A 223 -20.07 13.61 -2.24
N ASP A 224 -19.69 13.22 -3.46
CA ASP A 224 -18.47 13.66 -4.11
C ASP A 224 -18.55 15.15 -4.44
N VAL A 225 -17.42 15.84 -4.33
CA VAL A 225 -17.26 17.24 -4.73
C VAL A 225 -16.41 17.29 -5.99
N PHE A 226 -16.92 18.00 -7.00
CA PHE A 226 -16.26 18.18 -8.29
C PHE A 226 -15.89 19.64 -8.48
N VAL A 227 -14.61 19.90 -8.74
CA VAL A 227 -14.04 21.23 -8.88
C VAL A 227 -13.33 21.34 -10.23
N ASN A 228 -13.31 22.56 -10.78
CA ASN A 228 -12.65 22.89 -12.04
C ASN A 228 -13.21 22.10 -13.25
N GLY A 229 -14.53 21.89 -13.27
CA GLY A 229 -15.22 21.17 -14.35
C GLY A 229 -15.12 19.65 -14.27
N ALA A 230 -14.58 19.09 -13.18
CA ALA A 230 -14.59 17.66 -12.95
C ALA A 230 -16.03 17.11 -13.01
N TYR A 231 -16.19 15.86 -13.47
CA TYR A 231 -17.47 15.15 -13.38
C TYR A 231 -17.28 13.64 -13.37
N PHE A 232 -18.25 12.93 -12.79
CA PHE A 232 -18.29 11.48 -12.76
C PHE A 232 -19.48 10.99 -13.59
N VAL A 233 -19.25 10.04 -14.51
CA VAL A 233 -20.33 9.40 -15.27
C VAL A 233 -20.73 8.12 -14.54
N PRO A 234 -21.92 8.00 -13.93
CA PRO A 234 -22.35 6.77 -13.25
C PRO A 234 -22.94 5.73 -14.22
N SER A 235 -23.01 4.48 -13.78
CA SER A 235 -23.60 3.37 -14.57
C SER A 235 -24.11 2.23 -13.67
N GLY A 236 -24.85 1.31 -14.28
CA GLY A 236 -25.41 0.13 -13.63
C GLY A 236 -26.62 0.45 -12.76
N MET A 237 -27.43 -0.57 -12.46
CA MET A 237 -28.57 -0.48 -11.55
C MET A 237 -28.31 -1.29 -10.26
N GLY A 238 -29.08 -1.00 -9.22
CA GLY A 238 -28.98 -1.68 -7.92
C GLY A 238 -27.93 -1.12 -6.98
N SER A 239 -27.80 -1.76 -5.82
CA SER A 239 -26.90 -1.34 -4.74
C SER A 239 -25.44 -1.58 -5.11
N CYS A 240 -24.62 -0.59 -4.78
CA CYS A 240 -23.15 -0.65 -4.76
C CYS A 240 -22.62 -0.54 -3.32
N ALA A 241 -23.50 -0.64 -2.32
CA ALA A 241 -23.11 -0.51 -0.93
C ALA A 241 -22.08 -1.60 -0.57
N PRO A 242 -21.03 -1.25 0.17
CA PRO A 242 -20.04 -2.21 0.60
C PRO A 242 -20.70 -3.23 1.52
N LEU A 243 -20.45 -4.51 1.27
CA LEU A 243 -20.87 -5.60 2.17
C LEU A 243 -19.89 -5.70 3.35
N TYR A 244 -19.78 -4.62 4.12
CA TYR A 244 -18.91 -4.56 5.30
C TYR A 244 -19.49 -5.36 6.47
N SER A 245 -18.63 -6.10 7.15
CA SER A 245 -18.93 -6.61 8.49
C SER A 245 -19.01 -5.44 9.47
N ARG A 246 -19.60 -5.66 10.67
CA ARG A 246 -19.69 -4.62 11.71
C ARG A 246 -18.33 -4.00 12.08
N SER A 247 -17.24 -4.77 12.02
CA SER A 247 -15.88 -4.29 12.31
C SER A 247 -15.23 -3.52 11.17
N GLN A 248 -15.80 -3.59 9.96
CA GLN A 248 -15.32 -2.91 8.75
C GLN A 248 -16.08 -1.61 8.46
N ILE A 249 -17.20 -1.34 9.15
CA ILE A 249 -17.99 -0.14 8.93
C ILE A 249 -17.21 1.09 9.42
N PHE A 250 -17.19 2.11 8.57
CA PHE A 250 -16.74 3.46 8.91
C PHE A 250 -17.69 4.48 8.27
N SER A 251 -17.73 5.69 8.83
CA SER A 251 -18.55 6.78 8.31
C SER A 251 -17.82 7.50 7.18
N VAL A 252 -18.50 7.70 6.06
CA VAL A 252 -18.00 8.51 4.94
C VAL A 252 -18.59 9.92 5.02
N ALA A 253 -17.69 10.90 5.17
CA ALA A 253 -18.00 12.33 5.28
C ALA A 253 -18.39 12.95 3.91
N GLN A 254 -18.89 14.18 3.92
CA GLN A 254 -19.08 14.96 2.70
C GLN A 254 -17.75 15.29 2.04
N GLY A 255 -17.69 15.29 0.70
CA GLY A 255 -16.48 15.56 -0.07
C GLY A 255 -15.84 16.92 0.25
N SER A 256 -16.63 17.90 0.67
CA SER A 256 -16.13 19.23 1.06
C SER A 256 -15.19 19.22 2.27
N LEU A 257 -15.25 18.19 3.11
CA LEU A 257 -14.39 18.05 4.30
C LEU A 257 -13.07 17.34 3.99
N VAL A 258 -12.96 16.69 2.83
CA VAL A 258 -11.79 15.89 2.44
C VAL A 258 -10.47 16.64 2.47
N PRO A 259 -10.36 17.92 2.01
CA PRO A 259 -9.10 18.65 2.13
C PRO A 259 -8.54 18.71 3.57
N ALA A 260 -9.42 18.79 4.57
CA ALA A 260 -9.02 18.74 5.98
C ALA A 260 -8.78 17.30 6.46
N LEU A 261 -9.64 16.34 6.07
CA LEU A 261 -9.50 14.93 6.45
C LEU A 261 -8.22 14.27 5.93
N THR A 262 -7.67 14.78 4.83
CA THR A 262 -6.47 14.25 4.16
C THR A 262 -5.24 15.13 4.36
N SER A 263 -5.30 16.16 5.22
CA SER A 263 -4.19 17.10 5.43
C SER A 263 -2.91 16.44 5.96
N ASN A 264 -3.06 15.29 6.62
CA ASN A 264 -1.96 14.53 7.22
C ASN A 264 -1.64 13.25 6.42
N ALA A 265 -2.08 13.15 5.16
CA ALA A 265 -1.76 12.02 4.31
C ALA A 265 -0.24 11.90 4.07
N GLY A 266 0.25 10.65 4.01
CA GLY A 266 1.67 10.33 3.97
C GLY A 266 2.25 10.04 5.36
N PRO A 267 3.58 9.86 5.47
CA PRO A 267 4.24 9.54 6.71
C PRO A 267 4.04 10.64 7.75
N LEU A 268 3.59 10.24 8.94
CA LEU A 268 3.34 11.17 10.03
C LEU A 268 4.65 11.84 10.47
N GLN A 269 4.64 13.17 10.53
CA GLN A 269 5.75 13.90 11.11
C GLN A 269 5.84 13.63 12.61
N CYS A 270 7.07 13.44 13.08
CA CYS A 270 7.35 12.93 14.41
C CYS A 270 7.69 14.09 15.35
N VAL A 271 7.10 14.08 16.54
CA VAL A 271 7.53 14.92 17.67
C VAL A 271 8.28 14.01 18.65
N ALA A 272 9.43 14.45 19.14
CA ALA A 272 10.19 13.70 20.13
C ALA A 272 9.35 13.54 21.42
N ASP A 273 8.98 12.30 21.74
CA ASP A 273 8.30 11.94 22.97
C ASP A 273 9.21 11.01 23.80
N PRO A 274 9.66 11.41 25.01
CA PRO A 274 10.44 10.56 25.90
C PRO A 274 9.77 9.22 26.22
N ASN A 275 8.43 9.16 26.16
CA ASN A 275 7.64 7.96 26.44
C ASN A 275 7.36 7.12 25.20
N CYS A 276 7.92 7.48 24.04
CA CYS A 276 7.69 6.77 22.78
C CYS A 276 8.03 5.27 22.89
N ALA A 277 9.06 4.93 23.68
CA ALA A 277 9.45 3.55 23.99
C ALA A 277 8.35 2.76 24.73
N SER A 278 7.64 3.40 25.65
CA SER A 278 6.62 2.79 26.53
C SER A 278 5.35 2.37 25.77
N TYR A 279 5.06 3.03 24.65
CA TYR A 279 3.85 2.80 23.84
C TYR A 279 4.14 2.14 22.50
N ARG A 280 5.31 1.49 22.33
CA ARG A 280 5.74 0.97 21.03
C ARG A 280 4.70 0.04 20.39
N GLN A 281 4.08 -0.82 21.18
CA GLN A 281 3.18 -1.85 20.67
C GLN A 281 1.73 -1.39 20.40
N THR A 282 1.43 -0.09 20.53
CA THR A 282 0.06 0.45 20.41
C THR A 282 -0.56 0.36 19.01
N LEU A 283 0.22 0.37 17.93
CA LEU A 283 -0.32 0.28 16.55
C LEU A 283 -1.20 -0.96 16.36
N THR A 284 -0.84 -2.05 17.05
CA THR A 284 -1.56 -3.32 17.02
C THR A 284 -3.00 -3.22 17.54
N ASN A 285 -3.34 -2.12 18.23
CA ASN A 285 -4.68 -1.86 18.77
C ASN A 285 -5.48 -0.85 17.91
N CYS A 286 -4.86 -0.18 16.94
CA CYS A 286 -5.47 0.94 16.19
C CYS A 286 -5.97 0.56 14.78
N SER A 287 -5.82 -0.69 14.37
CA SER A 287 -6.18 -1.19 13.04
C SER A 287 -7.70 -1.34 12.87
N LYS A 288 -8.44 -0.22 12.76
CA LYS A 288 -9.87 -0.24 12.43
C LYS A 288 -10.08 -0.90 11.06
N GLY A 289 -11.01 -1.85 10.96
CA GLY A 289 -11.23 -2.65 9.75
C GLY A 289 -10.36 -3.92 9.64
N PHE A 290 -9.44 -4.13 10.57
CA PHE A 290 -8.69 -5.38 10.76
C PHE A 290 -9.18 -6.12 12.00
N PRO A 291 -9.03 -7.46 12.06
CA PRO A 291 -9.25 -8.17 13.31
C PRO A 291 -8.33 -7.59 14.39
N ASN A 292 -8.93 -6.99 15.43
CA ASN A 292 -8.22 -6.65 16.67
C ASN A 292 -7.49 -7.89 17.18
N GLY A 293 -6.21 -7.77 17.51
CA GLY A 293 -5.46 -8.82 18.21
C GLY A 293 -4.66 -9.80 17.35
N SER A 294 -4.40 -9.53 16.06
CA SER A 294 -3.40 -10.31 15.33
C SER A 294 -2.02 -10.05 15.95
N VAL A 295 -1.41 -11.08 16.53
CA VAL A 295 -0.08 -11.04 17.16
C VAL A 295 0.94 -10.81 16.04
N ARG A 296 1.23 -9.57 15.66
CA ARG A 296 2.13 -9.23 14.52
C ARG A 296 3.58 -8.98 14.98
N GLY A 297 4.09 -9.83 15.87
CA GLY A 297 5.32 -9.58 16.65
C GLY A 297 5.08 -8.85 17.98
N LYS A 298 3.81 -8.54 18.31
CA LYS A 298 3.39 -8.08 19.64
C LYS A 298 3.86 -9.08 20.70
N ASN A 299 4.40 -8.59 21.82
CA ASN A 299 5.06 -9.39 22.87
C ASN A 299 6.34 -10.13 22.45
N GLY A 300 6.83 -9.93 21.21
CA GLY A 300 8.14 -10.41 20.80
C GLY A 300 9.25 -9.73 21.60
N ARG A 301 10.38 -10.44 21.77
CA ARG A 301 11.57 -9.86 22.41
C ARG A 301 12.11 -8.71 21.54
N ILE A 302 12.62 -7.66 22.18
CA ILE A 302 13.26 -6.55 21.45
C ILE A 302 14.57 -7.08 20.87
N TYR A 303 14.72 -6.92 19.56
CA TYR A 303 15.95 -7.19 18.84
C TYR A 303 16.50 -5.88 18.30
N VAL A 304 17.74 -5.53 18.66
CA VAL A 304 18.37 -4.27 18.25
C VAL A 304 19.29 -4.52 17.07
N VAL A 305 19.03 -3.82 15.96
CA VAL A 305 19.93 -3.74 14.81
C VAL A 305 20.94 -2.63 15.10
N ALA A 306 22.20 -3.02 15.30
CA ALA A 306 23.33 -2.13 15.55
C ALA A 306 24.36 -2.19 14.41
N ASP A 307 24.34 -3.26 13.61
CA ASP A 307 25.23 -3.46 12.47
C ASP A 307 24.45 -3.31 11.15
N PRO A 308 24.76 -2.29 10.31
CA PRO A 308 24.10 -2.09 9.03
C PRO A 308 24.60 -3.03 7.92
N SER A 309 25.60 -3.87 8.19
CA SER A 309 26.14 -4.81 7.22
C SER A 309 25.13 -5.91 6.87
N ASP A 310 25.23 -6.40 5.63
CA ASP A 310 24.40 -7.48 5.14
C ASP A 310 25.27 -8.65 4.64
N ASP A 311 24.96 -9.85 5.11
CA ASP A 311 25.50 -11.11 4.62
C ASP A 311 24.35 -12.09 4.33
N PRO A 312 24.02 -12.35 3.05
CA PRO A 312 22.90 -13.21 2.67
C PRO A 312 23.14 -14.69 2.98
N ASN A 313 24.40 -15.10 3.22
CA ASN A 313 24.77 -16.48 3.46
C ASN A 313 24.92 -16.76 4.95
N ASN A 314 25.55 -15.86 5.69
CA ASN A 314 25.84 -16.03 7.10
C ASN A 314 25.57 -14.72 7.89
N PRO A 315 24.30 -14.32 8.03
CA PRO A 315 23.95 -13.09 8.74
C PRO A 315 24.35 -13.20 10.21
N LYS A 316 24.94 -12.13 10.76
CA LYS A 316 25.42 -12.10 12.15
C LYS A 316 24.36 -11.52 13.09
N PRO A 317 24.30 -11.95 14.37
CA PRO A 317 23.55 -11.23 15.39
C PRO A 317 23.91 -9.74 15.41
N GLY A 318 22.92 -8.87 15.59
CA GLY A 318 23.04 -7.42 15.45
C GLY A 318 22.70 -6.85 14.07
N THR A 319 22.52 -7.70 13.03
CA THR A 319 22.13 -7.29 11.67
C THR A 319 20.63 -7.44 11.42
N LEU A 320 20.06 -6.63 10.51
CA LEU A 320 18.64 -6.73 10.14
C LEU A 320 18.29 -8.13 9.61
N ARG A 321 19.11 -8.69 8.71
CA ARG A 321 18.82 -10.00 8.10
C ARG A 321 18.76 -11.11 9.14
N TYR A 322 19.66 -11.10 10.13
CA TYR A 322 19.61 -12.08 11.20
C TYR A 322 18.28 -11.99 11.96
N GLY A 323 17.89 -10.81 12.42
CA GLY A 323 16.62 -10.64 13.15
C GLY A 323 15.39 -11.01 12.32
N ALA A 324 15.37 -10.63 11.04
CA ALA A 324 14.23 -10.84 10.15
C ALA A 324 13.92 -12.32 9.88
N ILE A 325 14.94 -13.18 9.82
CA ILE A 325 14.77 -14.61 9.50
C ILE A 325 14.55 -15.50 10.72
N GLN A 326 14.54 -14.97 11.95
CA GLN A 326 14.32 -15.78 13.15
C GLN A 326 12.90 -16.38 13.15
N SER A 327 12.75 -17.56 13.74
CA SER A 327 11.46 -18.24 13.87
C SER A 327 10.61 -17.65 15.00
N GLU A 328 11.24 -17.17 16.07
CA GLU A 328 10.56 -16.54 17.20
C GLU A 328 9.99 -15.15 16.87
N PRO A 329 8.93 -14.71 17.56
CA PRO A 329 8.42 -13.36 17.45
C PRO A 329 9.44 -12.32 17.92
N LEU A 330 9.69 -11.29 17.10
CA LEU A 330 10.66 -10.23 17.43
C LEU A 330 10.08 -8.83 17.15
N TRP A 331 10.43 -7.90 18.05
CA TRP A 331 10.25 -6.47 17.87
C TRP A 331 11.59 -5.85 17.49
N ILE A 332 11.83 -5.70 16.19
CA ILE A 332 13.11 -5.26 15.62
C ILE A 332 13.16 -3.74 15.66
N VAL A 333 14.13 -3.18 16.40
CA VAL A 333 14.42 -1.75 16.47
C VAL A 333 15.82 -1.46 15.95
N PHE A 334 16.11 -0.21 15.64
CA PHE A 334 17.41 0.23 15.13
C PHE A 334 18.09 1.12 16.17
N GLU A 335 19.37 0.84 16.45
CA GLU A 335 20.14 1.58 17.45
C GLU A 335 20.34 3.05 17.04
N ASN A 336 20.66 3.26 15.75
CA ASN A 336 20.92 4.59 15.17
C ASN A 336 20.36 4.65 13.75
N ALA A 337 20.27 5.86 13.20
CA ALA A 337 19.95 6.08 11.80
C ALA A 337 21.04 5.45 10.94
N MET A 338 20.63 4.58 10.02
CA MET A 338 21.56 3.83 9.18
C MET A 338 21.10 3.74 7.72
N VAL A 339 22.05 3.42 6.86
CA VAL A 339 21.81 3.05 5.46
C VAL A 339 22.02 1.54 5.32
N LEU A 340 20.93 0.82 5.12
CA LEU A 340 20.94 -0.63 4.94
C LEU A 340 20.98 -0.94 3.45
N THR A 341 22.11 -1.47 2.97
CA THR A 341 22.24 -1.88 1.57
C THR A 341 22.21 -3.40 1.50
N LEU A 342 21.04 -3.96 1.19
CA LEU A 342 20.86 -5.41 1.17
C LEU A 342 21.52 -6.00 -0.08
N LYS A 343 22.38 -6.99 0.11
CA LYS A 343 23.13 -7.65 -0.96
C LYS A 343 22.27 -8.60 -1.79
N ASN A 344 21.15 -9.05 -1.23
CA ASN A 344 20.17 -9.93 -1.86
C ASN A 344 18.80 -9.76 -1.20
N GLU A 345 17.78 -10.44 -1.70
CA GLU A 345 16.38 -10.40 -1.23
C GLU A 345 16.31 -10.65 0.27
N LEU A 346 15.48 -9.90 1.00
CA LEU A 346 15.29 -10.07 2.44
C LEU A 346 13.91 -10.62 2.72
N MET A 347 13.86 -11.82 3.31
CA MET A 347 12.63 -12.31 3.91
C MET A 347 12.47 -11.77 5.33
N VAL A 348 11.31 -11.20 5.59
CA VAL A 348 10.80 -10.96 6.93
C VAL A 348 9.86 -12.10 7.28
N ASN A 349 10.34 -13.06 8.06
CA ASN A 349 9.54 -14.19 8.54
C ASN A 349 8.37 -13.71 9.40
N SER A 350 7.43 -14.60 9.71
CA SER A 350 6.20 -14.21 10.39
C SER A 350 6.48 -13.69 11.82
N TYR A 351 5.55 -12.91 12.35
CA TYR A 351 5.58 -12.41 13.73
C TYR A 351 6.72 -11.42 14.02
N LYS A 352 7.01 -10.55 13.05
CA LYS A 352 7.99 -9.48 13.17
C LYS A 352 7.30 -8.13 13.14
N THR A 353 7.79 -7.22 13.99
CA THR A 353 7.58 -5.79 13.80
C THR A 353 8.92 -5.14 13.52
N LEU A 354 9.05 -4.49 12.37
CA LEU A 354 10.21 -3.64 12.06
C LEU A 354 9.81 -2.21 12.43
N ASP A 355 10.43 -1.67 13.48
CA ASP A 355 10.09 -0.41 14.12
C ASP A 355 11.24 0.59 13.99
N GLY A 356 11.07 1.62 13.16
CA GLY A 356 12.11 2.63 12.96
C GLY A 356 12.27 3.62 14.10
N ARG A 357 11.38 3.63 15.11
CA ARG A 357 11.38 4.66 16.16
C ARG A 357 12.67 4.70 16.95
N GLY A 358 13.17 5.92 17.14
CA GLY A 358 14.39 6.18 17.91
C GLY A 358 15.68 6.15 17.10
N ALA A 359 15.64 5.68 15.84
CA ALA A 359 16.81 5.72 14.97
C ALA A 359 17.24 7.16 14.62
N ASN A 360 16.31 8.12 14.60
CA ASN A 360 16.58 9.51 14.24
C ASN A 360 16.96 10.42 15.43
N LEU A 361 17.28 9.87 16.62
CA LEU A 361 17.57 10.68 17.82
C LEU A 361 19.03 11.17 17.92
N GLN A 362 19.72 11.38 16.80
CA GLN A 362 20.96 12.16 16.75
C GLN A 362 20.97 13.15 15.60
#